data_AF-H1UY58-F1
#
_entry.id   AF-H1UY58-F1
#
_cell.length_a   1.000
_cell.length_b   1.000
_cell.length_c   1.000
_cell.angle_alpha   90.00
_cell.angle_beta   90.00
_cell.angle_gamma   90.00
#
_symmetry.space_group_name_H-M   'P 1'
#
loop_
_entity.id
_entity.type
_entity.pdbx_description
1 polymer ?
#
loop_
_entity_poly.entity_id
_entity_poly.type
_entity_poly.pdbx_seq_one_letter_code
_entity_poly.pdbx_strand_id
1 'polypeptide(L)'
;MELGKVLVLPAHMINEIRVNPMMSSLAAIQEVQNGSLKGFEPIGDVLDDQMLKLVKEHLTTKNMGKMIPSISEEVSDSLSLIFSDSSDWKEFQLGEPIIRLVARTSSRVFGGKTFCRSEAWLKAMAKYTKHFLLASITLRFFPTWSKSLVQWILPPCWVLRSHL
;
A
#
# COMPACT_ATOMS: atom_id res chain seq x y z
N MET A 1 20.53 6.77 -1.18
CA MET A 1 20.89 5.57 -1.96
C MET A 1 19.87 4.50 -1.59
N GLU A 2 18.80 4.41 -2.39
CA GLU A 2 17.44 3.99 -2.00
C GLU A 2 17.23 2.47 -1.79
N LEU A 3 18.18 1.60 -2.16
CA LEU A 3 18.06 0.13 -2.02
C LEU A 3 19.40 -0.53 -1.61
N GLY A 4 20.34 0.23 -1.05
CA GLY A 4 21.70 -0.25 -0.88
C GLY A 4 22.37 -0.53 -2.24
N LYS A 5 23.13 -1.63 -2.35
CA LYS A 5 23.73 -2.06 -3.61
C LYS A 5 22.70 -2.88 -4.39
N VAL A 6 22.21 -2.35 -5.51
CA VAL A 6 21.30 -3.06 -6.42
C VAL A 6 22.07 -3.53 -7.64
N LEU A 7 21.91 -4.80 -7.99
CA LEU A 7 22.42 -5.37 -9.24
C LEU A 7 21.29 -5.37 -10.27
N VAL A 8 21.48 -4.65 -11.38
CA VAL A 8 20.56 -4.69 -12.51
C VAL A 8 20.92 -5.91 -13.37
N LEU A 9 19.97 -6.83 -13.52
CA LEU A 9 20.15 -8.07 -14.26
C LEU A 9 19.57 -7.96 -15.69
N PRO A 10 20.19 -8.61 -16.69
CA PRO A 10 19.63 -8.71 -18.04
C PRO A 10 18.26 -9.39 -18.07
N ALA A 11 17.37 -8.92 -18.95
CA ALA A 11 15.98 -9.41 -19.03
C ALA A 11 15.84 -10.91 -19.30
N HIS A 12 16.79 -11.54 -20.00
CA HIS A 12 16.73 -12.98 -20.31
C HIS A 12 16.84 -13.86 -19.05
N MET A 13 17.40 -13.35 -17.95
CA MET A 13 17.55 -14.09 -16.69
C MET A 13 16.26 -14.14 -15.86
N ILE A 14 15.18 -13.47 -16.30
CA ILE A 14 13.94 -13.35 -15.51
C ILE A 14 13.31 -14.71 -15.19
N ASN A 15 13.42 -15.67 -16.10
CA ASN A 15 12.87 -17.02 -15.92
C ASN A 15 13.63 -17.79 -14.83
N GLU A 16 14.95 -17.60 -14.72
CA GLU A 16 15.79 -18.23 -13.69
C GLU A 16 15.56 -17.59 -12.32
N ILE A 17 15.46 -16.26 -12.27
CA ILE A 17 15.20 -15.50 -11.04
C ILE A 17 13.84 -15.88 -10.45
N ARG A 18 12.81 -16.00 -11.29
CA ARG A 18 11.44 -16.27 -10.86
C ARG A 18 11.28 -17.63 -10.17
N VAL A 19 12.09 -18.62 -10.54
CA VAL A 19 12.02 -19.98 -9.99
C VAL A 19 12.95 -20.14 -8.79
N ASN A 20 13.90 -19.22 -8.60
CA ASN A 20 14.90 -19.34 -7.55
C ASN A 20 14.34 -18.94 -6.17
N PRO A 21 14.25 -19.87 -5.19
CA PRO A 21 13.73 -19.58 -3.86
C PRO A 21 14.61 -18.59 -3.06
N MET A 22 15.88 -18.42 -3.41
CA MET A 22 16.77 -17.43 -2.78
C MET A 22 16.51 -15.99 -3.25
N MET A 23 15.80 -15.80 -4.37
CA MET A 23 15.46 -14.49 -4.93
C MET A 23 13.97 -14.21 -4.76
N SER A 24 13.49 -14.32 -3.51
CA SER A 24 12.09 -14.04 -3.19
C SER A 24 11.80 -12.54 -3.26
N SER A 25 10.88 -12.16 -4.16
CA SER A 25 10.37 -10.79 -4.25
C SER A 25 9.66 -10.37 -2.97
N LEU A 26 9.03 -11.32 -2.27
CA LEU A 26 8.36 -11.06 -1.01
C LEU A 26 9.38 -10.65 0.07
N ALA A 27 10.43 -11.45 0.25
CA ALA A 27 11.48 -11.13 1.22
C ALA A 27 12.13 -9.77 0.96
N ALA A 28 12.36 -9.43 -0.32
CA ALA A 28 12.88 -8.12 -0.71
C ALA A 28 11.92 -6.97 -0.33
N ILE A 29 10.60 -7.14 -0.53
CA ILE A 29 9.60 -6.14 -0.12
C ILE A 29 9.59 -5.98 1.40
N GLN A 30 9.62 -7.09 2.13
CA GLN A 30 9.62 -7.09 3.60
C GLN A 30 10.85 -6.38 4.16
N GLU A 31 12.02 -6.62 3.58
CA GLU A 31 13.25 -5.93 3.98
C GLU A 31 13.17 -4.41 3.71
N VAL A 32 12.79 -4.03 2.49
CA VAL A 32 12.71 -2.62 2.07
C VAL A 32 11.67 -1.83 2.88
N GLN A 33 10.55 -2.47 3.22
CA GLN A 33 9.46 -1.84 3.97
C GLN A 33 9.55 -2.05 5.48
N ASN A 34 10.68 -2.57 5.98
CA ASN A 34 10.95 -2.77 7.40
C ASN A 34 9.96 -3.72 8.11
N GLY A 35 9.51 -4.78 7.43
CA GLY A 35 8.55 -5.76 7.96
C GLY A 35 8.99 -6.47 9.24
N SER A 36 10.28 -6.46 9.58
CA SER A 36 10.79 -6.99 10.85
C SER A 36 10.62 -6.05 12.06
N LEU A 37 10.13 -4.82 11.85
CA LEU A 37 9.93 -3.83 12.91
C LEU A 37 8.50 -3.87 13.46
N LYS A 38 8.36 -3.55 14.75
CA LYS A 38 7.04 -3.44 15.38
C LYS A 38 6.32 -2.20 14.85
N GLY A 39 5.05 -2.34 14.49
CA GLY A 39 4.27 -1.35 13.75
C GLY A 39 4.18 -1.62 12.24
N PHE A 40 5.02 -2.51 11.70
CA PHE A 40 5.04 -2.89 10.28
C PHE A 40 4.52 -4.32 10.05
N GLU A 41 3.75 -4.85 10.98
CA GLU A 41 3.17 -6.20 10.99
C GLU A 41 2.37 -6.52 9.70
N PRO A 42 1.63 -5.58 9.06
CA PRO A 42 0.98 -5.88 7.78
C PRO A 42 1.95 -6.26 6.65
N ILE A 43 3.23 -5.90 6.77
CA ILE A 43 4.29 -6.30 5.85
C ILE A 43 5.02 -7.53 6.36
N GLY A 44 5.34 -7.60 7.66
CA GLY A 44 6.11 -8.72 8.22
C GLY A 44 5.31 -10.01 8.37
N ASP A 45 4.10 -9.89 8.91
CA ASP A 45 3.33 -11.04 9.41
C ASP A 45 2.13 -11.36 8.53
N VAL A 46 1.51 -10.33 7.93
CA VAL A 46 0.30 -10.51 7.10
C VAL A 46 0.65 -10.75 5.64
N LEU A 47 1.70 -10.12 5.13
CA LEU A 47 2.13 -10.31 3.74
C LEU A 47 2.98 -11.58 3.65
N ASP A 48 2.33 -12.74 3.50
CA ASP A 48 2.98 -14.04 3.30
C ASP A 48 2.72 -14.62 1.90
N ASP A 49 3.35 -15.76 1.60
CA ASP A 49 3.18 -16.44 0.32
C ASP A 49 1.74 -16.89 0.06
N GLN A 50 1.00 -17.23 1.13
CA GLN A 50 -0.40 -17.65 1.02
C GLN A 50 -1.29 -16.47 0.60
N MET A 51 -1.13 -15.31 1.24
CA MET A 51 -1.84 -14.08 0.91
C MET A 51 -1.49 -13.62 -0.50
N LEU A 52 -0.20 -13.66 -0.90
CA LEU A 52 0.20 -13.36 -2.27
C LEU A 52 -0.46 -14.31 -3.29
N LYS A 53 -0.54 -15.60 -2.98
CA LYS A 53 -1.21 -16.58 -3.84
C LYS A 53 -2.70 -16.29 -3.97
N LEU A 54 -3.39 -16.01 -2.86
CA LEU A 54 -4.81 -15.65 -2.85
C LEU A 54 -5.07 -14.38 -3.69
N VAL A 55 -4.24 -13.35 -3.51
CA VAL A 55 -4.33 -12.10 -4.29
C VAL A 55 -4.09 -12.38 -5.77
N LYS A 56 -3.08 -13.18 -6.13
CA LYS A 56 -2.80 -13.54 -7.53
C LYS A 56 -3.96 -14.30 -8.17
N GLU A 57 -4.58 -15.22 -7.44
CA GLU A 57 -5.73 -16.00 -7.91
C GLU A 57 -6.98 -15.11 -8.09
N HIS A 58 -7.24 -14.24 -7.13
CA HIS A 58 -8.41 -13.35 -7.16
C HIS A 58 -8.26 -12.16 -8.12
N LEU A 59 -7.06 -11.60 -8.26
CA LEU A 59 -6.73 -10.51 -9.19
C LEU A 59 -6.22 -11.03 -10.55
N THR A 60 -6.63 -12.22 -10.97
CA THR A 60 -6.36 -12.70 -12.32
C THR A 60 -7.06 -11.85 -13.38
N THR A 61 -6.50 -11.80 -14.60
CA THR A 61 -7.09 -11.11 -15.77
C THR A 61 -8.57 -11.44 -15.97
N LYS A 62 -8.97 -12.69 -15.68
CA LYS A 62 -10.35 -13.18 -15.77
C LYS A 62 -11.29 -12.52 -14.75
N ASN A 63 -10.84 -12.32 -13.52
CA ASN A 63 -11.63 -11.69 -12.47
C ASN A 63 -11.56 -10.16 -12.55
N MET A 64 -10.43 -9.59 -12.98
CA MET A 64 -10.30 -8.17 -13.26
C MET A 64 -11.34 -7.69 -14.27
N GLY A 65 -11.58 -8.43 -15.36
CA GLY A 65 -12.62 -8.08 -16.34
C GLY A 65 -14.02 -7.91 -15.73
N LYS A 66 -14.34 -8.65 -14.67
CA LYS A 66 -15.61 -8.54 -13.94
C LYS A 66 -15.62 -7.39 -12.93
N MET A 67 -14.45 -7.03 -12.40
CA MET A 67 -14.31 -5.96 -11.40
C MET A 67 -14.23 -4.57 -12.03
N ILE A 68 -13.65 -4.43 -13.23
CA ILE A 68 -13.48 -3.14 -13.92
C ILE A 68 -14.76 -2.30 -13.97
N PRO A 69 -15.94 -2.84 -14.35
CA PRO A 69 -17.18 -2.05 -14.36
C PRO A 69 -17.52 -1.50 -12.97
N SER A 70 -17.38 -2.32 -11.92
CA SER A 70 -17.66 -1.91 -10.54
C SER A 70 -16.67 -0.88 -9.99
N ILE A 71 -15.43 -0.89 -10.48
CA ILE A 71 -14.41 0.11 -10.14
C ILE A 71 -14.72 1.41 -10.88
N SER A 72 -15.06 1.34 -12.17
CA SER A 72 -15.43 2.51 -12.99
C SER A 72 -16.63 3.26 -12.42
N GLU A 73 -17.65 2.51 -11.98
CA GLU A 73 -18.80 3.05 -11.25
C GLU A 73 -18.35 3.80 -9.98
N GLU A 74 -17.54 3.16 -9.14
CA GLU A 74 -17.08 3.79 -7.89
C GLU A 74 -16.16 4.99 -8.12
N VAL A 75 -15.32 4.97 -9.14
CA VAL A 75 -14.49 6.11 -9.54
C VAL A 75 -15.39 7.28 -9.92
N SER A 76 -16.41 7.04 -10.74
CA SER A 76 -17.35 8.07 -11.18
C SER A 76 -18.11 8.69 -10.00
N ASP A 77 -18.65 7.84 -9.12
CA ASP A 77 -19.32 8.25 -7.88
C ASP A 77 -18.40 9.03 -6.93
N SER A 78 -17.14 8.61 -6.84
CA SER A 78 -16.15 9.27 -5.98
C SER A 78 -15.74 10.62 -6.55
N LEU A 79 -15.59 10.74 -7.87
CA LEU A 79 -15.23 12.00 -8.53
C LEU A 79 -16.33 13.04 -8.38
N SER A 80 -17.60 12.68 -8.62
CA SER A 80 -18.73 13.60 -8.42
C SER A 80 -18.85 14.05 -6.97
N LEU A 81 -18.63 13.15 -6.01
CA LEU A 81 -18.69 13.47 -4.59
C LEU A 81 -17.52 14.35 -4.11
N ILE A 82 -16.33 14.18 -4.68
CA ILE A 82 -15.12 14.91 -4.26
C ILE A 82 -15.02 16.28 -4.94
N PHE A 83 -15.31 16.35 -6.25
CA PHE A 83 -15.07 17.54 -7.06
C PHE A 83 -16.35 18.35 -7.33
N SER A 84 -17.53 17.80 -7.05
CA SER A 84 -18.84 18.37 -7.40
C SER A 84 -19.03 18.50 -8.92
N ASP A 85 -20.27 18.42 -9.41
CA ASP A 85 -20.59 18.45 -10.84
C ASP A 85 -20.57 19.88 -11.45
N SER A 86 -19.83 20.81 -10.85
CA SER A 86 -19.75 22.18 -11.36
C SER A 86 -18.85 22.27 -12.58
N SER A 87 -19.32 22.89 -13.67
CA SER A 87 -18.52 23.17 -14.86
C SER A 87 -17.45 24.25 -14.66
N ASP A 88 -17.49 24.97 -13.55
CA ASP A 88 -16.61 26.09 -13.28
C ASP A 88 -15.23 25.61 -12.83
N TRP A 89 -14.19 26.29 -13.32
CA TRP A 89 -12.82 26.02 -12.89
C TRP A 89 -12.67 26.36 -11.40
N LYS A 90 -12.10 25.41 -10.65
CA LYS A 90 -11.85 25.55 -9.22
C LYS A 90 -10.42 25.16 -8.89
N GLU A 91 -9.79 25.95 -8.05
CA GLU A 91 -8.53 25.58 -7.44
C GLU A 91 -8.78 24.67 -6.23
N PHE A 92 -8.06 23.56 -6.15
CA PHE A 92 -8.16 22.63 -5.03
C PHE A 92 -6.79 22.01 -4.73
N GLN A 93 -6.57 21.66 -3.46
CA GLN A 93 -5.38 20.93 -3.06
C GLN A 93 -5.57 19.45 -3.40
N LEU A 94 -4.79 18.93 -4.36
CA LEU A 94 -4.91 17.56 -4.89
C LEU A 94 -4.69 16.45 -3.84
N GLY A 95 -3.92 16.71 -2.78
CA GLY A 95 -3.46 15.69 -1.85
C GLY A 95 -4.60 14.88 -1.20
N GLU A 96 -5.49 15.55 -0.48
CA GLU A 96 -6.59 14.88 0.23
C GLU A 96 -7.65 14.24 -0.71
N PRO A 97 -8.12 14.93 -1.76
CA PRO A 97 -8.99 14.37 -2.79
C PRO A 97 -8.48 13.04 -3.38
N ILE A 98 -7.21 12.99 -3.79
CA ILE A 98 -6.61 11.79 -4.39
C ILE A 98 -6.56 10.66 -3.36
N ILE A 99 -6.11 10.93 -2.14
CA ILE A 99 -6.06 9.91 -1.08
C ILE A 99 -7.47 9.33 -0.84
N ARG A 100 -8.49 10.17 -0.81
CA ARG A 100 -9.89 9.74 -0.62
C ARG A 100 -10.38 8.89 -1.79
N LEU A 101 -10.09 9.29 -3.03
CA LEU A 101 -10.43 8.53 -4.23
C LEU A 101 -9.76 7.15 -4.24
N VAL A 102 -8.46 7.09 -3.96
CA VAL A 102 -7.69 5.84 -3.91
C VAL A 102 -8.19 4.94 -2.78
N ALA A 103 -8.49 5.50 -1.59
CA ALA A 103 -9.01 4.72 -0.47
C ALA A 103 -10.37 4.09 -0.78
N ARG A 104 -11.28 4.84 -1.43
CA ARG A 104 -12.60 4.33 -1.84
C ARG A 104 -12.47 3.23 -2.88
N THR A 105 -11.78 3.50 -3.97
CA THR A 105 -11.60 2.54 -5.07
C THR A 105 -10.89 1.27 -4.61
N SER A 106 -9.83 1.38 -3.81
CA SER A 106 -9.16 0.20 -3.23
C SER A 106 -10.07 -0.59 -2.29
N SER A 107 -10.85 0.10 -1.44
CA SER A 107 -11.82 -0.55 -0.56
C SER A 107 -12.96 -1.23 -1.34
N ARG A 108 -13.33 -0.72 -2.52
CA ARG A 108 -14.30 -1.36 -3.42
C ARG A 108 -13.76 -2.66 -4.00
N VAL A 109 -12.50 -2.67 -4.40
CA VAL A 109 -11.80 -3.82 -4.98
C VAL A 109 -11.65 -4.93 -3.95
N PHE A 110 -11.14 -4.60 -2.76
CA PHE A 110 -10.77 -5.59 -1.75
C PHE A 110 -11.86 -5.88 -0.72
N GLY A 111 -12.68 -4.89 -0.38
CA GLY A 111 -13.76 -5.00 0.61
C GLY A 111 -15.18 -4.97 0.03
N GLY A 112 -15.36 -4.68 -1.26
CA GLY A 112 -16.70 -4.58 -1.85
C GLY A 112 -17.47 -3.31 -1.41
N LYS A 113 -18.80 -3.33 -1.54
CA LYS A 113 -19.66 -2.13 -1.35
C LYS A 113 -19.70 -1.63 0.09
N THR A 114 -19.58 -2.53 1.07
CA THR A 114 -19.74 -2.21 2.50
C THR A 114 -18.61 -1.33 3.02
N PHE A 115 -17.36 -1.70 2.73
CA PHE A 115 -16.19 -0.94 3.19
C PHE A 115 -15.96 0.34 2.40
N CYS A 116 -16.30 0.34 1.12
CA CYS A 116 -16.11 1.50 0.25
C CYS A 116 -16.90 2.74 0.68
N ARG A 117 -18.07 2.57 1.31
CA ARG A 117 -18.94 3.67 1.75
C ARG A 117 -18.82 3.99 3.24
N SER A 118 -18.03 3.22 3.98
CA SER A 118 -17.83 3.48 5.41
C SER A 118 -16.80 4.58 5.62
N GLU A 119 -17.25 5.78 5.96
CA GLU A 119 -16.33 6.90 6.24
C GLU A 119 -15.34 6.58 7.36
N ALA A 120 -15.78 5.85 8.39
CA ALA A 120 -14.91 5.45 9.49
C ALA A 120 -13.78 4.54 8.99
N TRP A 121 -14.10 3.59 8.12
CA TRP A 121 -13.12 2.71 7.50
C TRP A 121 -12.14 3.49 6.61
N LEU A 122 -12.65 4.34 5.72
CA LEU A 122 -11.82 5.12 4.80
C LEU A 122 -10.88 6.07 5.56
N LYS A 123 -11.38 6.75 6.60
CA LYS A 123 -10.57 7.63 7.46
C LYS A 123 -9.50 6.84 8.22
N ALA A 124 -9.85 5.68 8.78
CA ALA A 124 -8.89 4.82 9.47
C ALA A 124 -7.79 4.32 8.52
N MET A 125 -8.17 3.78 7.36
CA MET A 125 -7.25 3.28 6.33
C MET A 125 -6.31 4.39 5.82
N ALA A 126 -6.85 5.56 5.47
CA ALA A 126 -6.05 6.68 5.00
C ALA A 126 -5.08 7.18 6.09
N LYS A 127 -5.55 7.29 7.34
CA LYS A 127 -4.75 7.72 8.48
C LYS A 127 -3.62 6.71 8.75
N TYR A 128 -3.94 5.43 8.82
CA TYR A 128 -2.95 4.36 8.99
C TYR A 128 -1.90 4.41 7.88
N THR A 129 -2.33 4.47 6.62
CA THR A 129 -1.43 4.52 5.45
C THR A 129 -0.49 5.72 5.50
N LYS A 130 -1.00 6.89 5.89
CA LYS A 130 -0.18 8.10 6.06
C LYS A 130 0.88 7.93 7.15
N HIS A 131 0.51 7.39 8.31
CA HIS A 131 1.45 7.14 9.40
C HIS A 131 2.49 6.07 9.03
N PHE A 132 2.05 5.03 8.34
CA PHE A 132 2.92 3.97 7.82
C PHE A 132 3.97 4.54 6.85
N LEU A 133 3.54 5.34 5.87
CA LEU A 133 4.45 5.97 4.90
C LEU A 133 5.41 6.93 5.59
N LEU A 134 4.93 7.76 6.52
CA LEU A 134 5.77 8.69 7.26
C LEU A 134 6.83 7.95 8.08
N ALA A 135 6.43 6.90 8.80
CA ALA A 135 7.35 6.06 9.56
C ALA A 135 8.37 5.37 8.65
N SER A 136 7.91 4.76 7.55
CA SER A 136 8.76 4.10 6.56
C SER A 136 9.79 5.06 5.98
N ILE A 137 9.37 6.25 5.51
CA ILE A 137 10.25 7.28 4.95
C ILE A 137 11.25 7.78 6.01
N THR A 138 10.80 8.03 7.24
CA THR A 138 11.68 8.51 8.31
C THR A 138 12.74 7.47 8.65
N LEU A 139 12.37 6.19 8.72
CA LEU A 139 13.29 5.07 8.95
C LEU A 139 14.31 4.89 7.82
N ARG A 140 14.06 5.39 6.60
CA ARG A 140 15.03 5.33 5.48
C ARG A 140 16.29 6.16 5.73
N PHE A 141 16.22 7.19 6.58
CA PHE A 141 17.38 8.01 6.90
C PHE A 141 18.36 7.34 7.87
N PHE A 142 17.98 6.20 8.45
CA PHE A 142 18.77 5.49 9.45
C PHE A 142 19.35 4.18 8.90
N PRO A 143 20.60 3.81 9.24
CA PRO A 143 21.18 2.55 8.82
C PRO A 143 20.46 1.35 9.47
N THR A 144 20.41 0.21 8.78
CA THR A 144 19.59 -0.97 9.15
C THR A 144 19.80 -1.43 10.59
N TRP A 145 21.05 -1.45 11.07
CA TRP A 145 21.37 -1.86 12.44
C TRP A 145 20.77 -0.94 13.52
N SER A 146 20.60 0.36 13.20
CA SER A 146 20.05 1.34 14.14
C SER A 146 18.53 1.39 14.14
N LYS A 147 17.87 0.92 13.06
CA LYS A 147 16.41 0.99 12.90
C LYS A 147 15.65 0.32 14.04
N SER A 148 16.18 -0.79 14.56
CA SER A 148 15.56 -1.53 15.67
C SER A 148 15.54 -0.73 16.99
N LEU A 149 16.48 0.19 17.19
CA LEU A 149 16.49 1.10 18.34
C LEU A 149 15.69 2.37 18.05
N VAL A 150 15.88 2.93 16.87
CA VAL A 150 15.28 4.21 16.45
C VAL A 150 13.75 4.12 16.33
N GLN A 151 13.18 2.97 15.98
CA GLN A 151 11.72 2.73 16.00
C GLN A 151 11.07 2.97 17.38
N TRP A 152 11.85 2.86 18.47
CA TRP A 152 11.37 3.10 19.83
C TRP A 152 11.43 4.55 20.24
N ILE A 153 12.12 5.41 19.48
CA ILE A 153 12.32 6.83 19.80
C ILE A 153 11.50 7.70 18.84
N LEU A 154 11.27 7.25 17.60
CA LEU A 154 10.57 8.01 16.58
C LEU A 154 9.06 8.11 16.85
N PRO A 155 8.50 9.33 16.98
CA PRO A 155 7.07 9.53 17.17
C PRO A 155 6.19 8.90 16.07
N PRO A 156 6.56 8.92 14.77
CA PRO A 156 5.77 8.25 13.73
C PRO A 156 5.60 6.74 13.96
N CYS A 157 6.62 6.07 14.51
CA CYS A 157 6.57 4.64 14.81
C CYS A 157 5.71 4.34 16.05
N TRP A 158 5.61 5.27 17.00
CA TRP A 158 4.67 5.15 18.13
C TRP A 158 3.23 5.27 17.67
N VAL A 159 2.94 6.27 16.84
CA VAL A 159 1.60 6.48 16.30
C VAL A 159 1.17 5.28 15.46
N LEU A 160 2.06 4.75 14.61
CA LEU A 160 1.78 3.56 13.82
C LEU A 160 1.40 2.36 14.69
N ARG A 161 2.15 2.12 15.78
CA ARG A 161 1.85 1.04 16.74
C ARG A 161 0.55 1.23 17.52
N SER A 162 0.10 2.46 17.72
CA SER A 162 -1.18 2.72 18.38
C SER A 162 -2.41 2.37 17.53
N HIS A 163 -2.21 2.10 16.23
CA HIS A 163 -3.27 1.75 15.29
C HIS A 163 -3.44 0.24 15.07
N LEU A 164 -2.56 -0.57 15.66
CA LEU A 164 -2.58 -2.04 15.64
C LEU A 164 -3.12 -2.56 16.97
#